data_AF-A0A8T4NZF4-F1
#
_entry.id   AF-A0A8T4NZF4-F1
#
_cell.length_a   1.000
_cell.length_b   1.000
_cell.length_c   1.000
_cell.angle_alpha   90.00
_cell.angle_beta   90.00
_cell.angle_gamma   90.00
#
_symmetry.space_group_name_H-M   'P 1'
#
loop_
_entity.id
_entity.type
_entity.pdbx_description
1 polymer ?
#
loop_
_entity_poly.entity_id
_entity_poly.type
_entity_poly.pdbx_seq_one_letter_code
_entity_poly.pdbx_strand_id
1 'polypeptide(L)'
;MNTNSCKTLESFVRVFENVSGMIKSKNPNCILAPMFGAVPFIDILNIVDEEFPNEKVEYVPASNKVYRVREVLRSVFFNLIDAYAPNGGQFLSLDEVVSGNSIQRVYKQFEAARINYANKKTVETYGLDTDFKLKQVMDFRDSILNSIIYNSIGIIDPKMERTKKAMNPAYHLLVESGIVIPVKTDGIITMDDTKFFPAKYKTEKDDQGNMAYLPVVQSFDVSSTYIDFLKSVAGILGKDPGDVTLRNMGKIRDSYRWVPENLRKL
;
A
#
# COMPACT_ATOMS: atom_id res chain seq x y z
N MET A 1 22.62 14.99 -16.03
CA MET A 1 21.62 13.92 -16.29
C MET A 1 21.45 13.78 -17.79
N ASN A 2 21.29 12.55 -18.30
CA ASN A 2 21.00 12.31 -19.71
C ASN A 2 19.61 12.87 -20.06
N THR A 3 19.41 13.47 -21.23
CA THR A 3 18.14 14.09 -21.65
C THR A 3 16.96 13.10 -21.55
N ASN A 4 17.23 11.81 -21.78
CA ASN A 4 16.25 10.74 -21.64
C ASN A 4 15.85 10.46 -20.18
N SER A 5 16.76 10.59 -19.21
CA SER A 5 16.43 10.38 -17.79
C SER A 5 15.59 11.52 -17.22
N CYS A 6 15.77 12.74 -17.72
CA CYS A 6 14.96 13.89 -17.33
C CYS A 6 13.50 13.72 -17.76
N LYS A 7 13.27 13.32 -19.03
CA LYS A 7 11.91 13.06 -19.56
C LYS A 7 11.20 11.94 -18.82
N THR A 8 11.90 10.85 -18.49
CA THR A 8 11.30 9.74 -17.72
C THR A 8 10.91 10.19 -16.31
N LEU A 9 11.77 10.97 -15.64
CA LEU A 9 11.46 11.50 -14.31
C LEU A 9 10.26 12.46 -14.36
N GLU A 10 10.21 13.37 -15.34
CA GLU A 10 9.08 14.28 -15.51
C GLU A 10 7.76 13.52 -15.74
N SER A 11 7.76 12.54 -16.65
CA SER A 11 6.61 11.68 -16.91
C SER A 11 6.14 10.96 -15.64
N PHE A 12 7.08 10.38 -14.89
CA PHE A 12 6.80 9.72 -13.61
C PHE A 12 6.19 10.66 -12.58
N VAL A 13 6.70 11.89 -12.46
CA VAL A 13 6.20 12.89 -11.50
C VAL A 13 4.81 13.38 -11.87
N ARG A 14 4.58 13.72 -13.15
CA ARG A 14 3.28 14.25 -13.62
C ARG A 14 2.14 13.26 -13.46
N VAL A 15 2.43 11.95 -13.49
CA VAL A 15 1.44 10.92 -13.15
C VAL A 15 0.85 11.14 -11.75
N PHE A 16 1.62 11.64 -10.79
CA PHE A 16 1.12 11.87 -9.43
C PHE A 16 0.15 13.05 -9.30
N GLU A 17 0.14 14.00 -10.25
CA GLU A 17 -0.92 15.03 -10.33
C GLU A 17 -2.29 14.38 -10.54
N ASN A 18 -2.35 13.41 -11.46
CA ASN A 18 -3.55 12.61 -11.70
C ASN A 18 -3.89 11.70 -10.50
N VAL A 19 -2.89 11.03 -9.92
CA VAL A 19 -3.10 10.19 -8.72
C VAL A 19 -3.66 11.01 -7.55
N SER A 20 -3.16 12.23 -7.31
CA SER A 20 -3.72 13.13 -6.29
C SER A 20 -5.19 13.44 -6.58
N GLY A 21 -5.53 13.77 -7.83
CA GLY A 21 -6.92 13.98 -8.26
C GLY A 21 -7.81 12.75 -8.03
N MET A 22 -7.33 11.55 -8.32
CA MET A 22 -8.04 10.30 -8.05
C MET A 22 -8.26 10.08 -6.54
N ILE A 23 -7.24 10.32 -5.71
CA ILE A 23 -7.35 10.18 -4.25
C ILE A 23 -8.39 11.16 -3.71
N LYS A 24 -8.37 12.44 -4.14
CA LYS A 24 -9.37 13.45 -3.74
C LYS A 24 -10.78 13.05 -4.18
N SER A 25 -10.93 12.60 -5.43
CA SER A 25 -12.22 12.16 -5.97
C SER A 25 -12.80 10.96 -5.23
N LYS A 26 -11.96 9.98 -4.88
CA LYS A 26 -12.38 8.79 -4.13
C LYS A 26 -12.61 9.08 -2.65
N ASN A 27 -11.95 10.09 -2.09
CA ASN A 27 -12.02 10.47 -0.68
C ASN A 27 -11.98 9.26 0.28
N PRO A 28 -10.94 8.43 0.24
CA PRO A 28 -10.87 7.23 1.06
C PRO A 28 -10.85 7.57 2.57
N ASN A 29 -11.30 6.63 3.39
CA ASN A 29 -11.15 6.65 4.84
C ASN A 29 -9.69 6.35 5.24
N CYS A 30 -9.01 5.49 4.48
CA CYS A 30 -7.63 5.10 4.73
C CYS A 30 -6.88 4.89 3.40
N ILE A 31 -5.69 5.45 3.31
CA ILE A 31 -4.77 5.27 2.18
C ILE A 31 -3.70 4.26 2.60
N LEU A 32 -3.68 3.10 1.95
CA LEU A 32 -2.74 2.03 2.25
C LEU A 32 -1.47 2.21 1.42
N ALA A 33 -0.33 2.31 2.09
CA ALA A 33 0.98 2.44 1.47
C ALA A 33 1.83 1.19 1.75
N PRO A 34 1.86 0.20 0.83
CA PRO A 34 2.82 -0.89 0.86
C PRO A 34 4.26 -0.38 1.06
N MET A 35 4.86 -0.80 2.16
CA MET A 35 6.23 -0.42 2.52
C MET A 35 7.24 -0.75 1.43
N PHE A 36 8.33 0.04 1.39
CA PHE A 36 9.33 0.12 0.33
C PHE A 36 8.86 0.89 -0.90
N GLY A 37 8.07 0.28 -1.79
CA GLY A 37 7.70 0.85 -3.07
C GLY A 37 6.83 2.10 -2.96
N ALA A 38 5.89 2.12 -2.01
CA ALA A 38 4.93 3.24 -1.89
C ALA A 38 5.45 4.40 -1.02
N VAL A 39 6.55 4.25 -0.27
CA VAL A 39 7.09 5.34 0.55
C VAL A 39 7.49 6.55 -0.31
N PRO A 40 8.29 6.39 -1.38
CA PRO A 40 8.57 7.48 -2.32
C PRO A 40 7.30 8.07 -2.96
N PHE A 41 6.28 7.25 -3.20
CA PHE A 41 5.05 7.70 -3.86
C PHE A 41 4.25 8.65 -2.97
N ILE A 42 4.18 8.36 -1.67
CA ILE A 42 3.56 9.27 -0.70
C ILE A 42 4.36 10.57 -0.57
N ASP A 43 5.69 10.50 -0.55
CA ASP A 43 6.52 11.72 -0.49
C ASP A 43 6.40 12.57 -1.76
N ILE A 44 6.29 11.96 -2.95
CA ILE A 44 5.97 12.69 -4.19
C ILE A 44 4.59 13.33 -4.11
N LEU A 45 3.58 12.61 -3.60
CA LEU A 45 2.23 13.16 -3.43
C LEU A 45 2.20 14.37 -2.49
N ASN A 46 3.01 14.36 -1.44
CA ASN A 46 3.17 15.51 -0.55
C ASN A 46 3.79 16.73 -1.22
N ILE A 47 4.63 16.52 -2.24
CA ILE A 47 5.18 17.61 -3.05
C ILE A 47 4.13 18.07 -4.06
N VAL A 48 3.41 17.16 -4.71
CA VAL A 48 2.35 17.49 -5.67
C VAL A 48 1.22 18.27 -5.00
N ASP A 49 0.81 17.84 -3.81
CA ASP A 49 -0.38 18.29 -3.11
C ASP A 49 -0.04 18.64 -1.66
N GLU A 50 0.07 19.93 -1.35
CA GLU A 50 0.47 20.41 -0.01
C GLU A 50 -0.56 20.04 1.07
N GLU A 51 -1.82 19.90 0.66
CA GLU A 51 -2.96 19.50 1.47
C GLU A 51 -3.20 17.98 1.45
N PHE A 52 -2.23 17.19 0.99
CA PHE A 52 -2.36 15.74 0.95
C PHE A 52 -2.71 15.18 2.35
N PRO A 53 -3.76 14.33 2.48
CA PRO A 53 -4.30 13.88 3.77
C PRO A 53 -3.41 12.82 4.42
N ASN A 54 -2.25 13.25 4.93
CA ASN A 54 -1.23 12.40 5.55
C ASN A 54 -1.77 11.65 6.78
N GLU A 55 -2.73 12.22 7.48
CA GLU A 55 -3.43 11.61 8.61
C GLU A 55 -4.16 10.32 8.22
N LYS A 56 -4.58 10.17 6.95
CA LYS A 56 -5.25 8.97 6.43
C LYS A 56 -4.29 7.88 5.92
N VAL A 57 -3.00 8.19 5.79
CA VAL A 57 -2.01 7.24 5.26
C VAL A 57 -1.61 6.23 6.34
N GLU A 58 -1.63 4.95 5.99
CA GLU A 58 -1.15 3.85 6.83
C GLU A 58 -0.17 2.96 6.04
N TYR A 59 0.98 2.69 6.64
CA TYR A 59 2.03 1.90 6.01
C TYR A 59 1.89 0.43 6.37
N VAL A 60 1.95 -0.45 5.38
CA VAL A 60 1.69 -1.89 5.56
C VAL A 60 2.87 -2.76 5.10
N PRO A 61 3.25 -3.80 5.85
CA PRO A 61 4.41 -4.63 5.52
C PRO A 61 4.09 -5.69 4.46
N ALA A 62 3.88 -5.24 3.22
CA ALA A 62 3.39 -6.09 2.13
C ALA A 62 4.48 -6.84 1.34
N SER A 63 5.75 -6.66 1.66
CA SER A 63 6.86 -7.33 0.98
C SER A 63 6.80 -8.85 1.15
N ASN A 64 7.04 -9.60 0.07
CA ASN A 64 7.09 -11.07 0.11
C ASN A 64 8.25 -11.63 0.95
N LYS A 65 9.23 -10.80 1.33
CA LYS A 65 10.34 -11.17 2.22
C LYS A 65 9.92 -11.26 3.68
N VAL A 66 8.79 -10.65 4.05
CA VAL A 66 8.29 -10.65 5.42
C VAL A 66 7.83 -12.05 5.81
N TYR A 67 8.33 -12.54 6.95
CA TYR A 67 7.94 -13.81 7.53
C TYR A 67 6.44 -13.83 7.81
N ARG A 68 5.76 -14.91 7.40
CA ARG A 68 4.30 -15.08 7.51
C ARG A 68 3.50 -13.88 6.96
N VAL A 69 4.00 -13.22 5.89
CA VAL A 69 3.40 -12.00 5.31
C VAL A 69 1.89 -12.08 5.10
N ARG A 70 1.33 -13.25 4.75
CA ARG A 70 -0.12 -13.42 4.55
C ARG A 70 -0.91 -13.22 5.85
N GLU A 71 -0.44 -13.79 6.96
CA GLU A 71 -1.06 -13.66 8.27
C GLU A 71 -0.87 -12.25 8.83
N VAL A 72 0.31 -11.67 8.62
CA VAL A 72 0.61 -10.28 8.97
C VAL A 72 -0.37 -9.34 8.26
N LEU A 73 -0.45 -9.40 6.93
CA LEU A 73 -1.33 -8.53 6.15
C LEU A 73 -2.80 -8.71 6.52
N ARG A 74 -3.27 -9.95 6.70
CA ARG A 74 -4.64 -10.22 7.11
C ARG A 74 -4.96 -9.56 8.46
N SER A 75 -4.06 -9.69 9.44
CA SER A 75 -4.25 -9.10 10.77
C SER A 75 -4.19 -7.58 10.74
N VAL A 76 -3.25 -7.02 9.98
CA VAL A 76 -3.11 -5.57 9.77
C VAL A 76 -4.38 -5.00 9.15
N PHE A 77 -4.88 -5.59 8.05
CA PHE A 77 -6.11 -5.11 7.41
C PHE A 77 -7.34 -5.26 8.30
N PHE A 78 -7.43 -6.33 9.10
CA PHE A 78 -8.52 -6.48 10.05
C PHE A 78 -8.53 -5.33 11.06
N ASN A 79 -7.37 -5.01 11.66
CA ASN A 79 -7.24 -3.92 12.61
C ASN A 79 -7.50 -2.56 11.97
N LEU A 80 -7.08 -2.36 10.72
CA LEU A 80 -7.33 -1.13 9.97
C LEU A 80 -8.81 -0.96 9.61
N ILE A 81 -9.51 -2.04 9.26
CA ILE A 81 -10.96 -2.02 9.01
C ILE A 81 -11.72 -1.62 10.29
N ASP A 82 -11.39 -2.23 11.43
CA ASP A 82 -12.01 -1.92 12.73
C ASP A 82 -11.78 -0.46 13.12
N ALA A 83 -10.59 0.10 12.83
CA ALA A 83 -10.23 1.47 13.18
C ALA A 83 -10.81 2.54 12.24
N TYR A 84 -10.76 2.31 10.92
CA TYR A 84 -11.07 3.34 9.91
C TYR A 84 -12.42 3.19 9.22
N ALA A 85 -13.03 2.01 9.29
CA ALA A 85 -14.29 1.70 8.63
C ALA A 85 -15.23 0.85 9.51
N PRO A 86 -15.44 1.21 10.80
CA PRO A 86 -16.26 0.39 11.70
C PRO A 86 -17.71 0.22 11.20
N ASN A 87 -18.21 1.22 10.45
CA ASN A 87 -19.56 1.27 9.87
C ASN A 87 -19.54 1.22 8.33
N GLY A 88 -18.48 0.65 7.75
CA GLY A 88 -18.20 0.75 6.32
C GLY A 88 -17.30 1.93 5.98
N GLY A 89 -16.74 1.92 4.78
CA GLY A 89 -15.76 2.90 4.33
C GLY A 89 -14.97 2.44 3.12
N GLN A 90 -14.11 3.32 2.62
CA GLN A 90 -13.30 3.10 1.45
C GLN A 90 -11.80 3.11 1.77
N PHE A 91 -11.13 2.05 1.32
CA PHE A 91 -9.68 1.90 1.37
C PHE A 91 -9.11 2.08 -0.03
N LEU A 92 -8.00 2.80 -0.12
CA LEU A 92 -7.29 3.02 -1.38
C LEU A 92 -5.81 2.70 -1.20
N SER A 93 -5.33 1.66 -1.87
CA SER A 93 -3.90 1.33 -1.91
C SER A 93 -3.21 2.05 -3.06
N LEU A 94 -1.92 2.37 -2.89
CA LEU A 94 -1.06 2.89 -3.95
C LEU A 94 0.21 2.03 -4.02
N ASP A 95 0.43 1.31 -5.12
CA ASP A 95 1.57 0.39 -5.27
C ASP A 95 2.16 0.42 -6.68
N GLU A 96 3.39 -0.04 -6.80
CA GLU A 96 4.03 -0.27 -8.10
C GLU A 96 3.57 -1.62 -8.70
N VAL A 97 3.38 -1.65 -10.02
CA VAL A 97 2.99 -2.86 -10.74
C VAL A 97 4.14 -3.38 -11.58
N VAL A 98 4.82 -4.38 -11.03
CA VAL A 98 5.81 -5.17 -11.77
C VAL A 98 5.12 -6.35 -12.46
N SER A 99 4.77 -7.40 -11.71
CA SER A 99 4.08 -8.60 -12.23
C SER A 99 2.61 -8.72 -11.82
N GLY A 100 2.13 -7.80 -10.99
CA GLY A 100 0.80 -7.86 -10.35
C GLY A 100 0.71 -8.81 -9.15
N ASN A 101 1.75 -9.60 -8.85
CA ASN A 101 1.77 -10.53 -7.71
C ASN A 101 1.65 -9.85 -6.35
N SER A 102 2.23 -8.65 -6.19
CA SER A 102 2.15 -7.86 -4.95
C SER A 102 0.71 -7.45 -4.68
N ILE A 103 0.11 -6.75 -5.64
CA ILE A 103 -1.28 -6.28 -5.59
C ILE A 103 -2.26 -7.43 -5.37
N GLN A 104 -2.10 -8.56 -6.07
CA GLN A 104 -2.97 -9.72 -5.88
C GLN A 104 -2.87 -10.28 -4.44
N ARG A 105 -1.66 -10.34 -3.88
CA ARG A 105 -1.45 -10.80 -2.49
C ARG A 105 -2.11 -9.86 -1.50
N VAL A 106 -1.91 -8.54 -1.68
CA VAL A 106 -2.53 -7.50 -0.84
C VAL A 106 -4.04 -7.62 -0.88
N TYR A 107 -4.64 -7.61 -2.08
CA TYR A 107 -6.09 -7.73 -2.25
C TYR A 107 -6.66 -8.99 -1.60
N LYS A 108 -6.03 -10.16 -1.83
CA LYS A 108 -6.48 -11.43 -1.22
C LYS A 108 -6.48 -11.38 0.31
N GLN A 109 -5.49 -10.74 0.93
CA GLN A 109 -5.45 -10.62 2.39
C GLN A 109 -6.42 -9.56 2.91
N PHE A 110 -6.66 -8.49 2.16
CA PHE A 110 -7.71 -7.51 2.49
C PHE A 110 -9.08 -8.17 2.47
N GLU A 111 -9.40 -8.96 1.43
CA GLU A 111 -10.66 -9.70 1.33
C GLU A 111 -10.86 -10.69 2.48
N ALA A 112 -9.80 -11.44 2.83
CA ALA A 112 -9.86 -12.33 3.98
C ALA A 112 -10.10 -11.58 5.30
N ALA A 113 -9.47 -10.41 5.47
CA ALA A 113 -9.68 -9.57 6.63
C ALA A 113 -11.10 -8.99 6.69
N ARG A 114 -11.64 -8.54 5.54
CA ARG A 114 -13.02 -8.05 5.38
C ARG A 114 -14.04 -9.12 5.78
N ILE A 115 -13.83 -10.36 5.34
CA ILE A 115 -14.65 -11.52 5.74
C ILE A 115 -14.56 -11.78 7.25
N ASN A 116 -13.36 -11.79 7.82
CA ASN A 116 -13.17 -12.00 9.25
C ASN A 116 -13.85 -10.91 10.08
N TYR A 117 -13.77 -9.65 9.63
CA TYR A 117 -14.42 -8.52 10.27
C TYR A 117 -15.95 -8.64 10.23
N ALA A 118 -16.52 -8.95 9.07
CA ALA A 118 -17.97 -9.18 8.94
C ALA A 118 -18.45 -10.34 9.82
N ASN A 119 -17.67 -11.43 9.90
CA ASN A 119 -17.97 -12.55 10.79
C ASN A 119 -17.93 -12.14 12.27
N LYS A 120 -16.92 -11.37 12.71
CA LYS A 120 -16.84 -10.82 14.08
C LYS A 120 -18.10 -10.01 14.40
N LYS A 121 -18.47 -9.07 13.53
CA LYS A 121 -19.67 -8.23 13.73
C LYS A 121 -20.97 -9.03 13.74
N THR A 122 -21.05 -10.07 12.93
CA THR A 122 -22.20 -11.00 12.92
C THR A 122 -22.32 -11.72 14.27
N VAL A 123 -21.23 -12.25 14.79
CA VAL A 123 -21.19 -12.89 16.12
C VAL A 123 -21.51 -11.89 17.24
N GLU A 124 -20.96 -10.68 17.19
CA GLU A 124 -21.28 -9.61 18.17
C GLU A 124 -22.77 -9.27 18.21
N THR A 125 -23.45 -9.39 17.06
CA THR A 125 -24.87 -9.02 16.91
C THR A 125 -25.83 -10.17 17.24
N TYR A 126 -25.52 -11.39 16.78
CA TYR A 126 -26.43 -12.54 16.87
C TYR A 126 -26.01 -13.61 17.90
N GLY A 127 -24.77 -13.57 18.39
CA GLY A 127 -24.21 -14.54 19.35
C GLY A 127 -23.28 -15.58 18.72
N LEU A 128 -22.52 -16.29 19.56
CA LEU A 128 -21.50 -17.28 19.15
C LEU A 128 -22.09 -18.51 18.46
N ASP A 129 -23.28 -18.95 18.87
CA ASP A 129 -23.95 -20.14 18.34
C ASP A 129 -24.83 -19.85 17.10
N THR A 130 -24.65 -18.66 16.49
CA THR A 130 -25.43 -18.23 15.34
C THR A 130 -25.19 -19.13 14.13
N ASP A 131 -26.27 -19.60 13.51
CA ASP A 131 -26.19 -20.24 12.19
C ASP A 131 -26.05 -19.19 11.08
N PHE A 132 -24.87 -19.15 10.47
CA PHE A 132 -24.52 -18.26 9.36
C PHE A 132 -25.32 -18.52 8.06
N LYS A 133 -26.11 -19.59 8.00
CA LYS A 133 -26.99 -19.91 6.86
C LYS A 133 -28.37 -19.27 6.98
N LEU A 134 -28.73 -18.73 8.13
CA LEU A 134 -30.00 -18.04 8.30
C LEU A 134 -30.02 -16.77 7.44
N LYS A 135 -31.11 -16.56 6.69
CA LYS A 135 -31.22 -15.47 5.74
C LYS A 135 -30.93 -14.10 6.36
N GLN A 136 -31.50 -13.78 7.52
CA GLN A 136 -31.22 -12.48 8.17
C GLN A 136 -29.75 -12.31 8.59
N VAL A 137 -29.06 -13.40 8.92
CA VAL A 137 -27.65 -13.39 9.32
C VAL A 137 -26.77 -13.19 8.09
N MET A 138 -27.08 -13.87 6.99
CA MET A 138 -26.42 -13.68 5.70
C MET A 138 -26.60 -12.24 5.20
N ASP A 139 -27.84 -11.74 5.19
CA ASP A 139 -28.17 -10.39 4.74
C ASP A 139 -27.40 -9.33 5.56
N PHE A 140 -27.32 -9.49 6.89
CA PHE A 140 -26.53 -8.61 7.75
C PHE A 140 -25.04 -8.69 7.44
N ARG A 141 -24.47 -9.90 7.39
CA ARG A 141 -23.05 -10.10 7.08
C ARG A 141 -22.67 -9.50 5.73
N ASP A 142 -23.49 -9.75 4.71
CA ASP A 142 -23.26 -9.26 3.35
C ASP A 142 -23.41 -7.73 3.28
N SER A 143 -24.29 -7.14 4.09
CA SER A 143 -24.36 -5.67 4.21
C SER A 143 -23.03 -5.07 4.71
N ILE A 144 -22.38 -5.71 5.70
CA ILE A 144 -21.08 -5.26 6.20
C ILE A 144 -20.00 -5.43 5.13
N LEU A 145 -19.95 -6.60 4.47
CA LEU A 145 -19.01 -6.85 3.39
C LEU A 145 -19.13 -5.76 2.32
N ASN A 146 -20.35 -5.49 1.85
CA ASN A 146 -20.62 -4.53 0.79
C ASN A 146 -20.35 -3.07 1.21
N SER A 147 -20.39 -2.78 2.51
CA SER A 147 -20.09 -1.44 3.04
C SER A 147 -18.58 -1.12 3.07
N ILE A 148 -17.70 -2.12 2.98
CA ILE A 148 -16.24 -1.97 3.04
C ILE A 148 -15.67 -2.16 1.63
N ILE A 149 -15.21 -1.07 1.04
CA ILE A 149 -14.74 -1.00 -0.35
C ILE A 149 -13.22 -0.91 -0.37
N TYR A 150 -12.58 -1.63 -1.28
CA TYR A 150 -11.14 -1.54 -1.53
C TYR A 150 -10.87 -1.28 -3.01
N ASN A 151 -10.03 -0.29 -3.28
CA ASN A 151 -9.44 -0.07 -4.58
C ASN A 151 -7.91 0.06 -4.45
N SER A 152 -7.21 -0.12 -5.56
CA SER A 152 -5.76 0.10 -5.65
C SER A 152 -5.45 0.92 -6.89
N ILE A 153 -4.68 1.99 -6.73
CA ILE A 153 -4.00 2.67 -7.84
C ILE A 153 -2.70 1.92 -8.08
N GLY A 154 -2.54 1.38 -9.29
CA GLY A 154 -1.33 0.65 -9.69
C GLY A 154 -0.50 1.48 -10.66
N ILE A 155 0.69 1.92 -10.26
CA ILE A 155 1.61 2.63 -11.15
C ILE A 155 2.38 1.61 -11.99
N ILE A 156 2.24 1.68 -13.31
CA ILE A 156 2.76 0.67 -14.25
C ILE A 156 3.97 1.23 -15.00
N ASP A 157 5.10 0.51 -14.94
CA ASP A 157 6.23 0.72 -15.82
C ASP A 157 6.00 0.00 -17.18
N PRO A 158 6.00 0.69 -18.32
CA PRO A 158 5.72 0.13 -19.64
C PRO A 158 6.82 -0.83 -20.10
N LYS A 159 8.01 -0.82 -19.47
CA LYS A 159 9.03 -1.86 -19.71
C LYS A 159 8.55 -3.24 -19.26
N MET A 160 7.59 -3.32 -18.33
CA MET A 160 6.98 -4.59 -17.95
C MET A 160 6.15 -5.19 -19.07
N GLU A 161 5.50 -4.36 -19.90
CA GLU A 161 4.83 -4.82 -21.12
C GLU A 161 5.83 -5.31 -22.17
N ARG A 162 7.02 -4.68 -22.26
CA ARG A 162 8.07 -5.01 -23.24
C ARG A 162 8.88 -6.26 -22.91
N THR A 163 9.09 -6.55 -21.63
CA THR A 163 9.93 -7.68 -21.18
C THR A 163 9.29 -9.05 -21.37
N LYS A 164 8.04 -9.13 -21.88
CA LYS A 164 7.24 -10.36 -22.00
C LYS A 164 7.10 -11.15 -20.69
N LYS A 165 7.45 -10.57 -19.54
CA LYS A 165 7.10 -11.15 -18.24
C LYS A 165 5.59 -11.17 -18.18
N ALA A 166 5.01 -12.36 -18.25
CA ALA A 166 3.57 -12.53 -18.22
C ALA A 166 3.03 -11.85 -16.95
N MET A 167 2.17 -10.85 -17.14
CA MET A 167 1.39 -10.32 -16.04
C MET A 167 0.55 -11.45 -15.45
N ASN A 168 0.42 -11.46 -14.13
CA ASN A 168 -0.41 -12.46 -13.47
C ASN A 168 -1.85 -12.38 -14.02
N PRO A 169 -2.46 -13.46 -14.52
CA PRO A 169 -3.82 -13.42 -15.04
C PRO A 169 -4.83 -12.88 -14.03
N ALA A 170 -4.62 -13.14 -12.75
CA ALA A 170 -5.48 -12.60 -11.69
C ALA A 170 -5.34 -11.07 -11.54
N TYR A 171 -4.23 -10.46 -11.93
CA TYR A 171 -4.12 -9.00 -11.96
C TYR A 171 -5.06 -8.41 -13.02
N HIS A 172 -5.15 -9.02 -14.21
CA HIS A 172 -6.08 -8.57 -15.25
C HIS A 172 -7.53 -8.64 -14.77
N LEU A 173 -7.91 -9.71 -14.06
CA LEU A 173 -9.25 -9.79 -13.44
C LEU A 173 -9.51 -8.66 -12.43
N LEU A 174 -8.48 -8.23 -11.68
CA LEU A 174 -8.62 -7.10 -10.75
C LEU A 174 -8.76 -5.76 -11.47
N VAL A 175 -8.13 -5.59 -12.64
CA VAL A 175 -8.31 -4.42 -13.49
C VAL A 175 -9.71 -4.41 -14.12
N GLU A 176 -10.14 -5.53 -14.69
CA GLU A 176 -11.45 -5.69 -15.33
C GLU A 176 -12.62 -5.47 -14.35
N SER A 177 -12.44 -5.89 -13.09
CA SER A 177 -13.42 -5.66 -12.01
C SER A 177 -13.35 -4.26 -11.38
N GLY A 178 -12.46 -3.39 -11.84
CA GLY A 178 -12.30 -2.02 -11.31
C GLY A 178 -11.69 -1.94 -9.91
N ILE A 179 -11.17 -3.06 -9.38
CA ILE A 179 -10.45 -3.09 -8.10
C ILE A 179 -9.11 -2.38 -8.27
N VAL A 180 -8.41 -2.62 -9.38
CA VAL A 180 -7.17 -1.94 -9.72
C VAL A 180 -7.44 -0.88 -10.78
N ILE A 181 -6.99 0.34 -10.51
CA ILE A 181 -6.98 1.47 -11.44
C ILE A 181 -5.54 1.59 -11.96
N PRO A 182 -5.25 1.12 -13.17
CA PRO A 182 -3.91 1.18 -13.74
C PRO A 182 -3.57 2.61 -14.18
N VAL A 183 -2.39 3.11 -13.79
CA VAL A 183 -1.87 4.39 -14.23
C VAL A 183 -0.48 4.19 -14.81
N LYS A 184 -0.31 4.55 -16.09
CA LYS A 184 0.94 4.32 -16.83
C LYS A 184 1.87 5.53 -16.71
N THR A 185 3.16 5.26 -16.56
CA THR A 185 4.28 6.22 -16.65
C THR A 185 5.20 5.81 -17.80
N ASP A 186 6.25 6.58 -18.15
CA ASP A 186 7.33 6.12 -19.03
C ASP A 186 8.38 5.25 -18.32
N GLY A 187 8.38 5.29 -16.99
CA GLY A 187 9.21 4.44 -16.14
C GLY A 187 9.05 4.77 -14.66
N ILE A 188 9.32 3.80 -13.79
CA ILE A 188 9.33 4.00 -12.33
C ILE A 188 10.78 4.14 -11.89
N ILE A 189 11.17 5.34 -11.48
CA ILE A 189 12.57 5.67 -11.15
C ILE A 189 13.05 4.96 -9.88
N THR A 190 12.14 4.74 -8.93
CA THR A 190 12.45 4.16 -7.61
C THR A 190 12.39 2.64 -7.57
N MET A 191 11.98 2.00 -8.67
CA MET A 191 11.74 0.56 -8.74
C MET A 191 13.04 -0.21 -8.50
N ASP A 192 12.99 -1.19 -7.58
CA ASP A 192 14.09 -2.08 -7.19
C ASP A 192 15.40 -1.40 -6.70
N ASP A 193 15.46 -0.06 -6.56
CA ASP A 193 16.64 0.64 -6.06
C ASP A 193 16.51 0.97 -4.56
N THR A 194 17.23 0.18 -3.77
CA THR A 194 17.26 0.27 -2.30
C THR A 194 17.67 1.63 -1.73
N LYS A 195 18.30 2.51 -2.54
CA LYS A 195 18.64 3.89 -2.14
C LYS A 195 17.41 4.75 -1.92
N PHE A 196 16.27 4.39 -2.54
CA PHE A 196 14.99 5.05 -2.35
C PHE A 196 14.11 4.37 -1.30
N PHE A 197 14.62 3.37 -0.57
CA PHE A 197 13.89 2.68 0.49
C PHE A 197 14.49 3.03 1.86
N PRO A 198 14.04 4.12 2.50
CA PRO A 198 14.63 4.59 3.74
C PRO A 198 14.37 3.64 4.91
N ALA A 199 13.21 2.98 4.96
CA ALA A 199 12.92 2.00 5.99
C ALA A 199 13.61 0.66 5.73
N LYS A 200 14.17 0.05 6.78
CA LYS A 200 14.70 -1.32 6.77
C LYS A 200 13.98 -2.16 7.81
N TYR A 201 13.54 -3.35 7.44
CA TYR A 201 12.94 -4.28 8.40
C TYR A 201 13.98 -4.90 9.30
N LYS A 202 13.55 -5.24 10.51
CA LYS A 202 14.28 -6.10 11.43
C LYS A 202 14.45 -7.48 10.78
N THR A 203 15.63 -8.04 10.93
CA THR A 203 15.95 -9.38 10.44
C THR A 203 16.41 -10.29 11.58
N GLU A 204 15.92 -11.52 11.61
CA GLU A 204 16.31 -12.55 12.58
C GLU A 204 16.56 -13.88 11.86
N LYS A 205 17.30 -14.80 12.49
CA LYS A 205 17.49 -16.16 11.96
C LYS A 205 16.39 -17.08 12.47
N ASP A 206 15.77 -17.82 11.56
CA ASP A 206 14.82 -18.88 11.92
C ASP A 206 15.51 -20.11 12.51
N ASP A 207 14.72 -21.09 12.96
CA ASP A 207 15.21 -22.34 13.55
C ASP A 207 16.12 -23.14 12.60
N GLN A 208 16.07 -22.85 11.29
CA GLN A 208 16.90 -23.46 10.26
C GLN A 208 18.12 -22.60 9.91
N GLY A 209 18.31 -21.47 10.58
CA GLY A 209 19.41 -20.53 10.37
C GLY A 209 19.22 -19.56 9.20
N ASN A 210 18.07 -19.57 8.52
CA ASN A 210 17.79 -18.69 7.39
C ASN A 210 17.40 -17.29 7.89
N MET A 211 17.80 -16.26 7.14
CA MET A 211 17.42 -14.88 7.46
C MET A 211 15.94 -14.62 7.10
N ALA A 212 15.14 -14.32 8.11
CA ALA A 212 13.75 -13.92 8.01
C ALA A 212 13.60 -12.41 8.28
N TYR A 213 12.75 -11.74 7.51
CA TYR A 213 12.41 -10.33 7.74
C TYR A 213 11.14 -10.23 8.57
N LEU A 214 11.18 -9.48 9.66
CA LEU A 214 10.04 -9.27 10.54
C LEU A 214 9.28 -8.00 10.13
N PRO A 215 7.96 -7.92 10.40
CA PRO A 215 7.14 -6.74 10.06
C PRO A 215 7.36 -5.58 11.05
N VAL A 216 8.61 -5.31 11.41
CA VAL A 216 9.05 -4.27 12.35
C VAL A 216 10.17 -3.49 11.69
N VAL A 217 10.09 -2.16 11.69
CA VAL A 217 11.16 -1.31 11.16
C VAL A 217 12.31 -1.27 12.16
N GLN A 218 13.51 -1.68 11.73
CA GLN A 218 14.73 -1.66 12.55
C GLN A 218 15.47 -0.32 12.41
N SER A 219 15.58 0.21 11.19
CA SER A 219 16.18 1.50 10.93
C SER A 219 15.39 2.28 9.87
N PHE A 220 15.55 3.59 9.90
CA PHE A 220 14.99 4.51 8.92
C PHE A 220 16.06 5.51 8.53
N ASP A 221 16.71 5.27 7.40
CA ASP A 221 17.90 5.96 6.95
C ASP A 221 17.62 6.71 5.64
N VAL A 222 17.63 8.03 5.71
CA VAL A 222 17.36 8.91 4.59
C VAL A 222 18.67 9.26 3.91
N SER A 223 18.89 8.71 2.71
CA SER A 223 20.10 9.00 1.94
C SER A 223 20.03 10.40 1.31
N SER A 224 21.18 11.01 1.04
CA SER A 224 21.25 12.25 0.25
C SER A 224 20.65 12.04 -1.14
N THR A 225 20.87 10.87 -1.76
CA THR A 225 20.26 10.50 -3.04
C THR A 225 18.73 10.54 -3.01
N TYR A 226 18.11 10.12 -1.90
CA TYR A 226 16.66 10.20 -1.73
C TYR A 226 16.18 11.65 -1.68
N ILE A 227 16.86 12.49 -0.91
CA ILE A 227 16.54 13.92 -0.81
C ILE A 227 16.75 14.64 -2.15
N ASP A 228 17.86 14.37 -2.83
CA ASP A 228 18.15 14.97 -4.14
C ASP A 228 17.11 14.58 -5.20
N PHE A 229 16.61 13.34 -5.11
CA PHE A 229 15.49 12.89 -5.92
C PHE A 229 14.22 13.70 -5.65
N LEU A 230 13.80 13.83 -4.38
CA LEU A 230 12.62 14.61 -4.02
C LEU A 230 12.77 16.11 -4.37
N LYS A 231 13.97 16.67 -4.23
CA LYS A 231 14.30 18.04 -4.70
C LYS A 231 14.15 18.19 -6.21
N SER A 232 14.56 17.17 -6.97
CA SER A 232 14.38 17.15 -8.42
C SER A 232 12.89 17.09 -8.79
N VAL A 233 12.09 16.32 -8.03
CA VAL A 233 10.62 16.27 -8.16
C VAL A 233 10.00 17.66 -7.92
N ALA A 234 10.38 18.34 -6.84
CA ALA A 234 9.90 19.69 -6.53
C ALA A 234 10.25 20.68 -7.66
N GLY A 235 11.50 20.66 -8.14
CA GLY A 235 11.94 21.52 -9.25
C GLY A 235 11.17 21.29 -10.55
N ILE A 236 10.84 20.03 -10.89
CA ILE A 236 10.00 19.70 -12.07
C ILE A 236 8.59 20.29 -11.94
N LEU A 237 8.04 20.30 -10.73
CA LEU A 237 6.72 20.85 -10.43
C LEU A 237 6.73 22.38 -10.22
N GLY A 238 7.88 23.04 -10.39
CA GLY A 238 8.02 24.48 -10.17
C GLY A 238 7.92 24.91 -8.70
N LYS A 239 8.13 23.98 -7.76
CA LYS A 239 8.16 24.24 -6.31
C LYS A 239 9.59 24.47 -5.83
N ASP A 240 9.75 25.14 -4.68
CA ASP A 240 11.07 25.36 -4.09
C ASP A 240 11.67 24.04 -3.58
N PRO A 241 12.82 23.57 -4.12
CA PRO A 241 13.51 22.39 -3.59
C PRO A 241 13.97 22.52 -2.13
N GLY A 242 14.08 23.75 -1.61
CA GLY A 242 14.38 24.02 -0.20
C GLY A 242 13.28 23.58 0.76
N ASP A 243 12.03 23.53 0.30
CA ASP A 243 10.85 23.22 1.13
C ASP A 243 10.51 21.72 1.19
N VAL A 244 11.31 20.88 0.50
CA VAL A 244 11.14 19.43 0.52
C VAL A 244 11.39 18.90 1.93
N THR A 245 10.32 18.40 2.54
CA THR A 245 10.35 17.79 3.87
C THR A 245 9.74 16.40 3.83
N LEU A 246 10.34 15.48 4.59
CA LEU A 246 9.80 14.13 4.74
C LEU A 246 8.63 14.14 5.71
N ARG A 247 7.49 13.64 5.26
CA ARG A 247 6.30 13.47 6.10
C ARG A 247 6.19 12.03 6.57
N ASN A 248 5.34 11.78 7.56
CA ASN A 248 4.98 10.45 8.06
C ASN A 248 6.11 9.54 8.58
N MET A 249 7.32 10.04 8.83
CA MET A 249 8.43 9.22 9.36
C MET A 249 8.03 8.44 10.63
N GLY A 250 7.26 9.07 11.53
CA GLY A 250 6.71 8.41 12.71
C GLY A 250 5.80 7.23 12.36
N LYS A 251 4.82 7.43 11.46
CA LYS A 251 3.92 6.36 11.00
C LYS A 251 4.64 5.21 10.29
N ILE A 252 5.72 5.50 9.55
CA ILE A 252 6.54 4.46 8.91
C ILE A 252 7.22 3.60 9.98
N ARG A 253 7.90 4.25 10.94
CA ARG A 253 8.57 3.58 12.06
C ARG A 253 7.58 2.76 12.90
N ASP A 254 6.40 3.31 13.14
CA ASP A 254 5.34 2.71 13.95
C ASP A 254 4.37 1.83 13.17
N SER A 255 4.67 1.50 11.91
CA SER A 255 3.80 0.66 11.06
C SER A 255 3.48 -0.70 11.68
N TYR A 256 4.37 -1.21 12.54
CA TYR A 256 4.18 -2.45 13.30
C TYR A 256 3.02 -2.38 14.31
N ARG A 257 2.50 -1.19 14.65
CA ARG A 257 1.39 -1.02 15.61
C ARG A 257 0.13 -1.80 15.20
N TRP A 258 -0.07 -1.98 13.90
CA TRP A 258 -1.19 -2.74 13.34
C TRP A 258 -0.96 -4.25 13.33
N VAL A 259 0.26 -4.70 13.59
CA VAL A 259 0.64 -6.12 13.57
C VAL A 259 0.47 -6.71 14.97
N PRO A 260 -0.21 -7.85 15.16
CA PRO A 260 -0.25 -8.56 16.44
C PRO A 260 1.15 -8.88 16.97
N GLU A 261 1.36 -8.79 18.28
CA GLU A 261 2.68 -8.95 18.91
C GLU A 261 3.35 -10.30 18.61
N ASN A 262 2.57 -11.38 18.55
CA ASN A 262 3.05 -12.71 18.22
C ASN A 262 3.54 -12.85 16.75
N LEU A 263 3.19 -11.91 15.87
CA LEU A 263 3.65 -11.86 14.48
C LEU A 263 4.84 -10.90 14.30
N ARG A 264 5.27 -10.21 15.36
CA ARG A 264 6.44 -9.29 15.34
C ARG A 264 7.76 -9.99 15.64
N LYS A 265 7.73 -11.30 15.87
CA LYS A 265 8.86 -12.17 16.24
C LYS A 265 8.75 -13.51 15.50
N LEU A 266 9.84 -14.27 15.50
CA LEU A 266 9.87 -15.65 15.01
C LEU A 266 9.18 -16.62 15.98
#